data_AF-A0A929SMG9-F1
#
_entry.id   AF-A0A929SMG9-F1
#
_cell.length_a   1.000
_cell.length_b   1.000
_cell.length_c   1.000
_cell.angle_alpha   90.00
_cell.angle_beta   90.00
_cell.angle_gamma   90.00
#
_symmetry.space_group_name_H-M   'P 1'
#
loop_
_entity.id
_entity.type
_entity.pdbx_description
1 polymer ?
#
loop_
_entity_poly.entity_id
_entity_poly.type
_entity_poly.pdbx_seq_one_letter_code
_entity_poly.pdbx_strand_id
1 'polypeptide(L)'
;MDQSRIKLTAEEIYKQEFKVDTKGYRIKEVDTFLDEIIKDYQEFSKIIREKDKEKIELMKEIMTLKEENRNLKVQVELSNDDNVLPRETSNLDLMKRLSKLEKIVYGKEDK
;
A
#
# COMPACT_ATOMS: atom_id res chain seq x y z
N MET A 1 2.02 1.90 13.36
CA MET A 1 0.67 2.33 13.81
C MET A 1 0.73 2.46 15.32
N ASP A 2 0.14 3.51 15.89
CA ASP A 2 0.25 3.83 17.32
C ASP A 2 -0.63 2.90 18.17
N GLN A 3 -0.07 1.76 18.60
CA GLN A 3 -0.74 0.81 19.50
C GLN A 3 -1.00 1.40 20.90
N SER A 4 -0.39 2.54 21.23
CA SER A 4 -0.43 3.18 22.56
C SER A 4 -1.77 3.83 22.93
N ARG A 5 -2.77 3.83 22.03
CA ARG A 5 -4.09 4.45 22.27
C ARG A 5 -5.11 3.52 22.93
N ILE A 6 -5.02 2.21 22.68
CA ILE A 6 -5.95 1.23 23.26
C ILE A 6 -5.30 0.68 24.53
N LYS A 7 -5.87 1.05 25.68
CA LYS A 7 -5.30 0.72 27.01
C LYS A 7 -5.74 -0.63 27.57
N LEU A 8 -6.75 -1.25 26.98
CA LEU A 8 -7.38 -2.47 27.45
C LEU A 8 -7.73 -3.35 26.25
N THR A 9 -7.50 -4.64 26.37
CA THR A 9 -7.93 -5.67 25.43
C THR A 9 -9.19 -6.37 25.93
N ALA A 10 -9.94 -7.01 25.03
CA ALA A 10 -11.12 -7.81 25.40
C ALA A 10 -10.80 -8.89 26.45
N GLU A 11 -9.60 -9.47 26.40
CA GLU A 11 -9.14 -10.45 27.40
C GLU A 11 -8.87 -9.85 28.77
N GLU A 12 -8.31 -8.63 28.85
CA GLU A 12 -8.08 -7.93 30.12
C GLU A 12 -9.40 -7.51 30.76
N ILE A 13 -10.38 -7.07 29.95
CA ILE A 13 -11.73 -6.75 30.42
C ILE A 13 -12.42 -8.01 30.98
N TYR A 14 -12.28 -9.15 30.30
CA TYR A 14 -12.84 -10.43 30.76
C TYR A 14 -12.18 -10.95 32.07
N LYS A 15 -10.88 -10.71 32.26
CA LYS A 15 -10.13 -11.14 33.45
C LYS A 15 -10.19 -10.12 34.62
N GLN A 16 -10.93 -9.02 34.46
CA GLN A 16 -10.96 -7.94 35.44
C GLN A 16 -11.88 -8.27 36.63
N GLU A 17 -11.30 -8.65 37.76
CA GLU A 17 -12.05 -8.84 39.01
C GLU A 17 -12.29 -7.52 39.75
N PHE A 18 -13.56 -7.21 40.02
CA PHE A 18 -13.95 -6.02 40.79
C PHE A 18 -14.16 -6.35 42.26
N LYS A 19 -13.59 -5.51 43.15
CA LYS A 19 -13.83 -5.63 44.60
C LYS A 19 -15.27 -5.20 44.92
N VAL A 20 -15.99 -6.08 45.62
CA VAL A 20 -17.37 -5.82 46.05
C VAL A 20 -17.36 -4.95 47.30
N ASP A 21 -18.05 -3.80 47.26
CA ASP A 21 -18.30 -2.95 48.42
C ASP A 21 -19.82 -2.91 48.72
N THR A 22 -20.14 -2.68 49.99
CA THR A 22 -21.49 -2.49 50.55
C THR A 22 -22.32 -1.38 49.90
N LYS A 23 -21.67 -0.44 49.19
CA LYS A 23 -22.30 0.59 48.34
C LYS A 23 -21.88 0.50 46.87
N GLY A 24 -21.67 -0.72 46.36
CA GLY A 24 -21.30 -0.98 44.98
C GLY A 24 -22.47 -1.13 44.00
N TYR A 25 -22.15 -1.18 42.70
CA TYR A 25 -23.06 -1.65 41.66
C TYR A 25 -23.36 -3.14 41.82
N ARG A 26 -24.50 -3.59 41.30
CA ARG A 26 -24.86 -5.02 41.31
C ARG A 26 -23.97 -5.78 40.32
N ILE A 27 -23.22 -6.77 40.81
CA ILE A 27 -22.28 -7.60 40.02
C ILE A 27 -22.90 -8.05 38.69
N LYS A 28 -24.12 -8.62 38.70
CA LYS A 28 -24.81 -9.09 37.48
C LYS A 28 -25.06 -8.01 36.43
N GLU A 29 -25.32 -6.76 36.84
CA GLU A 29 -25.54 -5.64 35.91
C GLU A 29 -24.21 -5.18 35.32
N VAL A 30 -23.13 -5.22 36.11
CA VAL A 30 -21.76 -4.99 35.65
C VAL A 30 -21.32 -6.08 34.67
N ASP A 31 -21.48 -7.36 35.01
CA ASP A 31 -21.13 -8.49 34.14
C ASP A 31 -21.85 -8.41 32.79
N THR A 32 -23.16 -8.15 32.79
CA THR A 32 -23.95 -8.02 31.55
C THR A 32 -23.44 -6.88 30.67
N PHE A 33 -23.06 -5.75 31.28
CA PHE A 33 -22.50 -4.60 30.55
C PHE A 33 -21.06 -4.87 30.05
N LEU A 34 -20.25 -5.62 30.81
CA LEU A 34 -18.91 -6.05 30.39
C LEU A 34 -19.00 -7.05 29.22
N ASP A 35 -19.97 -7.96 29.21
CA ASP A 35 -20.23 -8.87 28.08
C ASP A 35 -20.58 -8.11 26.78
N GLU A 36 -21.29 -6.99 26.87
CA GLU A 36 -21.55 -6.10 25.72
C GLU A 36 -20.26 -5.40 25.27
N ILE A 37 -19.50 -4.80 26.19
CA ILE A 37 -18.22 -4.15 25.90
C ILE A 37 -17.22 -5.14 25.27
N ILE A 38 -17.16 -6.39 25.74
CA ILE A 38 -16.27 -7.42 25.19
C ILE A 38 -16.61 -7.72 23.72
N LYS A 39 -17.90 -7.80 23.37
CA LYS A 39 -18.35 -7.98 21.97
C LYS A 39 -17.92 -6.80 21.10
N ASP A 40 -18.17 -5.56 21.56
CA ASP A 40 -17.78 -4.35 20.85
C ASP A 40 -16.25 -4.30 20.62
N TYR A 41 -15.44 -4.64 21.62
CA TYR A 41 -13.97 -4.69 21.47
C TYR A 41 -13.52 -5.77 20.47
N GLN A 42 -14.20 -6.91 20.39
CA GLN A 42 -13.96 -7.92 19.37
C GLN A 42 -14.35 -7.43 17.97
N GLU A 43 -15.48 -6.74 17.85
CA GLU A 43 -15.96 -6.18 16.58
C GLU A 43 -15.06 -5.04 16.09
N PHE A 44 -14.67 -4.09 16.96
CA PHE A 44 -13.65 -3.07 16.64
C PHE A 44 -12.33 -3.72 16.19
N SER A 45 -11.88 -4.77 16.88
CA SER A 45 -10.67 -5.51 16.48
C SER A 45 -10.79 -6.15 15.09
N LYS A 46 -11.98 -6.64 14.73
CA LYS A 46 -12.28 -7.16 13.39
C LYS A 46 -12.28 -6.05 12.34
N ILE A 47 -13.01 -4.95 12.59
CA ILE A 47 -13.10 -3.80 11.68
C ILE A 47 -11.72 -3.18 11.42
N ILE A 48 -10.88 -3.04 12.45
CA ILE A 48 -9.51 -2.53 12.30
C ILE A 48 -8.69 -3.46 11.39
N ARG A 49 -8.72 -4.77 11.59
CA ARG A 49 -8.02 -5.75 10.73
C ARG A 49 -8.52 -5.72 9.29
N GLU A 50 -9.82 -5.57 9.10
CA GLU A 50 -10.44 -5.47 7.78
C GLU A 50 -10.01 -4.18 7.05
N LYS A 51 -10.00 -3.04 7.76
CA LYS A 51 -9.53 -1.75 7.24
C LYS A 51 -8.02 -1.72 6.96
N ASP A 52 -7.20 -2.33 7.80
CA ASP A 52 -5.77 -2.47 7.54
C ASP A 52 -5.50 -3.40 6.34
N LYS A 53 -6.29 -4.46 6.16
CA LYS A 53 -6.23 -5.33 4.98
C LYS A 53 -6.62 -4.58 3.70
N GLU A 54 -7.77 -3.91 3.69
CA GLU A 54 -8.24 -3.06 2.58
C GLU A 54 -7.19 -2.01 2.22
N LYS A 55 -6.60 -1.34 3.21
CA LYS A 55 -5.50 -0.39 3.02
C LYS A 55 -4.27 -1.03 2.37
N ILE A 56 -3.87 -2.24 2.77
CA ILE A 56 -2.75 -2.96 2.15
C ILE A 56 -3.07 -3.33 0.70
N GLU A 57 -4.30 -3.76 0.41
CA GLU A 57 -4.74 -4.10 -0.95
C GLU A 57 -4.76 -2.85 -1.86
N LEU A 58 -5.37 -1.75 -1.42
CA LEU A 58 -5.35 -0.46 -2.12
C LEU A 58 -3.92 0.09 -2.32
N MET A 59 -3.04 -0.06 -1.32
CA MET A 59 -1.63 0.35 -1.47
C MET A 59 -0.88 -0.49 -2.51
N LYS A 60 -1.16 -1.79 -2.62
CA LYS A 60 -0.61 -2.65 -3.69
C LYS A 60 -1.13 -2.23 -5.05
N GLU A 61 -2.44 -2.00 -5.19
CA GLU A 61 -3.05 -1.55 -6.44
C GLU A 61 -2.49 -0.20 -6.90
N ILE A 62 -2.30 0.75 -5.98
CA ILE A 62 -1.63 2.03 -6.26
C ILE A 62 -0.17 1.82 -6.70
N MET A 63 0.54 0.83 -6.15
CA MET A 63 1.90 0.50 -6.60
C MET A 63 1.91 -0.10 -8.00
N THR A 64 1.06 -1.08 -8.30
CA THR A 64 0.97 -1.70 -9.63
C THR A 64 0.53 -0.68 -10.69
N LEU A 65 -0.48 0.15 -10.41
CA LEU A 65 -0.94 1.20 -11.33
C LEU A 65 0.12 2.29 -11.53
N LYS A 66 0.97 2.58 -10.54
CA LYS A 66 2.12 3.49 -10.70
C LYS A 66 3.24 2.89 -11.53
N GLU A 67 3.51 1.60 -11.38
CA GLU A 67 4.48 0.88 -12.19
C GLU A 67 4.00 0.75 -13.64
N GLU A 68 2.74 0.41 -13.86
CA GLU A 68 2.10 0.40 -15.18
C GLU A 68 2.09 1.79 -15.81
N ASN A 69 1.73 2.84 -15.07
CA ASN A 69 1.84 4.23 -15.57
C ASN A 69 3.29 4.61 -15.91
N ARG A 70 4.28 4.13 -15.15
CA ARG A 70 5.70 4.38 -15.47
C ARG A 70 6.11 3.65 -16.73
N ASN A 71 5.70 2.39 -16.89
CA ASN A 71 6.00 1.58 -18.07
C ASN A 71 5.30 2.12 -19.32
N LEU A 72 4.02 2.52 -19.21
CA LEU A 72 3.28 3.22 -20.25
C LEU A 72 3.91 4.57 -20.57
N LYS A 73 4.34 5.37 -19.58
CA LYS A 73 5.08 6.61 -19.84
C LYS A 73 6.39 6.37 -20.55
N VAL A 74 7.18 5.37 -20.16
CA VAL A 74 8.41 5.00 -20.87
C VAL A 74 8.10 4.49 -22.28
N GLN A 75 7.03 3.72 -22.49
CA GLN A 75 6.63 3.24 -23.82
C GLN A 75 6.10 4.37 -24.71
N VAL A 76 5.39 5.34 -24.13
CA VAL A 76 4.92 6.57 -24.78
C VAL A 76 6.08 7.53 -25.03
N GLU A 77 7.06 7.64 -24.15
CA GLU A 77 8.33 8.37 -24.38
C GLU A 77 9.18 7.68 -25.44
N LEU A 78 9.20 6.34 -25.53
CA LEU A 78 9.85 5.58 -26.61
C LEU A 78 9.08 5.63 -27.94
N SER A 79 7.81 6.03 -27.92
CA SER A 79 6.97 6.25 -29.13
C SER A 79 6.92 7.73 -29.55
N ASN A 80 7.12 8.67 -28.62
CA ASN A 80 7.19 10.13 -28.85
C ASN A 80 8.62 10.63 -29.07
N ASP A 81 9.61 9.94 -28.49
CA ASP A 81 10.90 9.77 -29.14
C ASP A 81 10.66 8.84 -30.33
N ASP A 82 9.87 9.40 -31.26
CA ASP A 82 9.69 9.06 -32.67
C ASP A 82 11.03 9.36 -33.36
N ASN A 83 12.04 8.74 -32.79
CA ASN A 83 13.01 7.91 -33.41
C ASN A 83 12.58 6.42 -33.17
N VAL A 84 11.33 6.05 -33.57
CA VAL A 84 10.81 4.70 -34.00
C VAL A 84 9.68 4.66 -35.15
N LEU A 85 9.97 4.40 -36.46
CA LEU A 85 8.97 4.15 -37.61
C LEU A 85 8.10 2.87 -37.43
N PRO A 86 6.99 2.71 -38.19
CA PRO A 86 6.26 1.45 -38.30
C PRO A 86 7.03 0.25 -38.91
N ARG A 87 7.02 -0.84 -38.14
CA ARG A 87 6.94 -2.26 -38.54
C ARG A 87 8.14 -3.08 -39.02
N GLU A 88 9.30 -2.52 -39.39
CA GLU A 88 10.57 -3.31 -39.53
C GLU A 88 11.83 -2.50 -39.13
N THR A 89 12.00 -2.15 -37.85
CA THR A 89 13.17 -1.37 -37.35
C THR A 89 13.33 0.06 -37.90
N SER A 90 12.23 0.71 -38.25
CA SER A 90 11.90 1.87 -37.42
C SER A 90 12.75 3.18 -37.56
N ASN A 91 13.15 3.63 -38.77
CA ASN A 91 13.74 4.96 -39.21
C ASN A 91 14.90 5.71 -38.52
N LEU A 92 14.76 6.72 -37.68
CA LEU A 92 14.16 6.77 -36.38
C LEU A 92 15.05 5.98 -35.32
N ASP A 93 14.90 4.71 -34.94
CA ASP A 93 16.00 3.98 -34.24
C ASP A 93 17.17 3.66 -35.19
N LEU A 94 16.90 3.50 -36.49
CA LEU A 94 17.95 3.60 -37.51
C LEU A 94 18.68 4.97 -37.41
N MET A 95 18.01 6.09 -37.09
CA MET A 95 18.64 7.40 -36.88
C MET A 95 19.46 7.46 -35.57
N LYS A 96 18.93 6.97 -34.44
CA LYS A 96 19.72 6.80 -33.21
C LYS A 96 20.96 5.92 -33.44
N ARG A 97 20.82 4.87 -34.24
CA ARG A 97 21.89 3.95 -34.64
C ARG A 97 22.87 4.59 -35.62
N LEU A 98 22.41 5.42 -36.56
CA LEU A 98 23.25 6.25 -37.44
C LEU A 98 24.04 7.26 -36.61
N SER A 99 23.42 8.08 -35.77
CA SER A 99 24.16 9.04 -34.91
C SER A 99 25.15 8.34 -33.96
N LYS A 100 24.83 7.14 -33.49
CA LYS A 100 25.77 6.32 -32.70
C LYS A 100 26.92 5.78 -33.55
N LEU A 101 26.68 5.40 -34.81
CA LEU A 101 27.71 4.98 -35.76
C LEU A 101 28.59 6.16 -36.19
N GLU A 102 28.01 7.31 -36.58
CA GLU A 102 28.73 8.54 -36.88
C GLU A 102 29.64 8.95 -35.72
N LYS A 103 29.14 8.93 -34.48
CA LYS A 103 29.95 9.22 -33.28
C LYS A 103 31.08 8.22 -33.04
N ILE A 104 30.95 6.97 -33.50
CA ILE A 104 32.00 5.93 -33.39
C ILE A 104 33.01 6.01 -34.54
N VAL A 105 32.57 6.44 -35.72
CA VAL A 105 33.40 6.62 -36.93
C VAL A 105 34.17 7.94 -36.84
N TYR A 106 33.48 9.08 -36.83
CA TYR A 106 34.11 10.40 -36.74
C TYR A 106 34.82 10.62 -35.39
N GLY A 107 34.27 10.10 -34.29
CA GLY A 107 34.93 10.15 -32.96
C GLY A 107 36.22 9.34 -32.84
N LYS A 108 36.67 8.67 -33.92
CA LYS A 108 37.96 8.00 -34.02
C LYS A 108 38.90 8.58 -35.08
N GLU A 109 38.43 9.47 -35.96
CA GLU A 109 39.26 10.07 -37.02
C GLU A 109 39.80 11.46 -36.62
N ASP A 110 39.22 12.13 -35.63
CA ASP A 110 39.78 13.36 -35.03
C ASP A 110 40.81 13.05 -33.92
N LYS A 111 41.96 12.46 -34.29
CA LYS A 111 43.12 12.32 -33.37
C LYS A 111 44.48 12.31 -34.06
#